data_AF-A0A2E7B507-F1
#
_entry.id   AF-A0A2E7B507-F1
#
_cell.length_a   1.000
_cell.length_b   1.000
_cell.length_c   1.000
_cell.angle_alpha   90.00
_cell.angle_beta   90.00
_cell.angle_gamma   90.00
#
_symmetry.space_group_name_H-M   'P 1'
#
loop_
_entity.id
_entity.type
_entity.pdbx_description
1 polymer ?
#
loop_
_entity_poly.entity_id
_entity_poly.type
_entity_poly.pdbx_seq_one_letter_code
_entity_poly.pdbx_strand_id
1 'polypeptide(L)'
;MRMGWGKWKTSASLLAGLALAACASTPAEPAVQPLELCQQMSAGDTSMAERLAWDGADLGDFCACFVTIEAGLDEETRLQTFALMRKVIEMREGTGRSTEDVAELLEDDRDGSLYGFPEEALKQGAQPIEDSLSRARHDPASCRAS
;
A
#
# COMPACT_ATOMS: atom_id res chain seq x y z
N MET A 1 26.38 70.05 7.58
CA MET A 1 26.19 69.27 8.82
C MET A 1 24.68 68.98 8.91
N ARG A 2 24.13 67.77 8.95
CA ARG A 2 24.49 66.40 9.39
C ARG A 2 23.64 65.40 8.56
N MET A 3 24.19 64.27 8.12
CA MET A 3 23.89 62.89 8.60
C MET A 3 22.39 62.62 8.86
N GLY A 4 21.77 61.51 8.43
CA GLY A 4 22.31 60.26 7.91
C GLY A 4 21.17 59.25 7.67
N TRP A 5 21.53 58.13 7.05
CA TRP A 5 20.66 56.99 6.76
C TRP A 5 19.93 56.43 7.98
N GLY A 6 18.60 56.33 7.87
CA GLY A 6 17.75 55.54 8.78
C GLY A 6 17.33 54.23 8.10
N LYS A 7 17.92 53.12 8.54
CA LYS A 7 17.52 51.73 8.22
C LYS A 7 16.15 51.41 8.82
N TRP A 8 15.22 50.87 8.04
CA TRP A 8 14.19 49.92 8.53
C TRP A 8 13.90 48.87 7.44
N LYS A 9 14.83 47.92 7.26
CA LYS A 9 14.48 46.54 6.90
C LYS A 9 14.21 45.79 8.20
N THR A 10 13.36 44.76 8.11
CA THR A 10 13.07 43.68 9.07
C THR A 10 11.85 43.85 9.97
N SER A 11 10.67 43.50 9.43
CA SER A 11 9.62 42.83 10.23
C SER A 11 8.54 42.15 9.37
N ALA A 12 8.35 42.55 8.11
CA ALA A 12 7.40 41.87 7.22
C ALA A 12 7.89 40.51 6.67
N SER A 13 9.21 40.31 6.55
CA SER A 13 9.79 39.06 6.01
C SER A 13 9.94 37.94 7.03
N LEU A 14 9.93 38.27 8.33
CA LEU A 14 10.00 37.25 9.41
C LEU A 14 8.64 36.59 9.65
N LEU A 15 7.53 37.31 9.41
CA LEU A 15 6.18 36.75 9.54
C LEU A 15 5.75 35.94 8.30
N ALA A 16 6.26 36.28 7.10
CA ALA A 16 6.05 35.47 5.90
C ALA A 16 6.83 34.14 5.93
N GLY A 17 7.96 34.09 6.66
CA GLY A 17 8.73 32.85 6.88
C GLY A 17 8.16 31.93 7.96
N LEU A 18 7.30 32.44 8.86
CA LEU A 18 6.67 31.66 9.93
C LEU A 18 5.29 31.09 9.55
N ALA A 19 4.63 31.65 8.54
CA ALA A 19 3.34 31.12 8.05
C ALA A 19 3.49 29.91 7.10
N LEU A 20 4.63 29.75 6.42
CA LEU A 20 4.91 28.59 5.56
C LEU A 20 5.42 27.36 6.32
N ALA A 21 5.86 27.51 7.58
CA ALA A 21 6.28 26.39 8.41
C ALA A 21 5.12 25.70 9.16
N ALA A 22 3.93 26.32 9.20
CA ALA A 22 2.77 25.80 9.94
C ALA A 22 1.77 25.01 9.09
N CYS A 23 1.88 25.02 7.75
CA CYS A 23 1.03 24.20 6.86
C CYS A 23 1.74 22.99 6.25
N ALA A 24 3.03 22.77 6.55
CA ALA A 24 3.76 21.55 6.17
C ALA A 24 3.61 20.42 7.20
N SER A 25 2.64 20.56 8.12
CA SER A 25 2.14 19.46 8.96
C SER A 25 0.77 19.00 8.47
N THR A 26 0.62 18.85 7.16
CA THR A 26 -0.13 17.68 6.70
C THR A 26 0.53 16.49 7.39
N PRO A 27 -0.21 15.62 8.10
CA PRO A 27 0.36 14.31 8.38
C PRO A 27 0.81 13.81 7.00
N ALA A 28 2.11 13.58 6.83
CA ALA A 28 2.51 12.68 5.76
C ALA A 28 1.63 11.47 6.00
N GLU A 29 0.72 11.18 5.07
CA GLU A 29 0.02 9.90 5.08
C GLU A 29 1.11 8.86 5.36
N PRO A 30 0.92 7.98 6.36
CA PRO A 30 1.98 7.06 6.74
C PRO A 30 2.47 6.42 5.45
N ALA A 31 3.76 6.61 5.15
CA ALA A 31 4.36 6.06 3.95
C ALA A 31 3.94 4.59 3.92
N VAL A 32 3.19 4.20 2.89
CA VAL A 32 2.63 2.85 2.82
C VAL A 32 3.81 1.91 2.81
N GLN A 33 4.02 1.18 3.89
CA GLN A 33 5.08 0.19 3.97
C GLN A 33 4.54 -1.07 3.31
N PRO A 34 5.03 -1.46 2.11
CA PRO A 34 4.44 -2.56 1.33
C PRO A 34 4.44 -3.87 2.12
N LEU A 35 5.50 -4.08 2.92
CA LEU A 35 5.63 -5.22 3.83
C LEU A 35 4.52 -5.22 4.90
N GLU A 36 4.30 -4.10 5.60
CA GLU A 36 3.28 -4.02 6.65
C GLU A 36 1.89 -4.21 6.06
N LEU A 37 1.62 -3.64 4.88
CA LEU A 37 0.35 -3.80 4.19
C LEU A 37 0.09 -5.27 3.82
N CYS A 38 1.11 -5.96 3.29
CA CYS A 38 1.03 -7.38 3.00
C CYS A 38 0.79 -8.23 4.25
N GLN A 39 1.52 -7.95 5.32
CA GLN A 39 1.37 -8.65 6.59
C GLN A 39 -0.02 -8.45 7.19
N GLN A 40 -0.57 -7.24 7.11
CA GLN A 40 -1.94 -6.96 7.56
C GLN A 40 -2.98 -7.70 6.71
N MET A 41 -2.84 -7.66 5.38
CA MET A 41 -3.76 -8.34 4.47
C MET A 41 -3.79 -9.85 4.71
N SER A 42 -2.64 -10.46 5.00
CA SER A 42 -2.51 -11.90 5.24
C SER A 42 -2.66 -12.32 6.69
N ALA A 43 -2.76 -11.37 7.63
CA ALA A 43 -2.80 -11.67 9.06
C ALA A 43 -3.99 -12.57 9.40
N GLY A 44 -3.71 -13.67 10.09
CA GLY A 44 -4.74 -14.62 10.54
C GLY A 44 -5.48 -15.34 9.41
N ASP A 45 -5.01 -15.25 8.17
CA ASP A 45 -5.61 -15.98 7.05
C ASP A 45 -5.10 -17.41 6.99
N THR A 46 -5.82 -18.32 7.66
CA THR A 46 -5.47 -19.74 7.69
C THR A 46 -5.61 -20.40 6.33
N SER A 47 -6.59 -20.00 5.51
CA SER A 47 -6.76 -20.55 4.16
C SER A 47 -5.54 -20.26 3.29
N MET A 48 -5.11 -19.00 3.28
CA MET A 48 -3.92 -18.58 2.54
C MET A 48 -2.66 -19.28 3.04
N ALA A 49 -2.49 -19.39 4.36
CA ALA A 49 -1.35 -20.07 4.97
C ALA A 49 -1.30 -21.56 4.61
N GLU A 50 -2.43 -22.28 4.66
CA GLU A 50 -2.53 -23.69 4.30
C GLU A 50 -2.20 -23.92 2.82
N ARG A 51 -2.69 -23.05 1.93
CA ARG A 51 -2.44 -23.13 0.49
C ARG A 51 -0.98 -22.88 0.13
N LEU A 52 -0.30 -21.96 0.82
CA LEU A 52 1.13 -21.75 0.64
C LEU A 52 1.94 -22.94 1.18
N ALA A 53 1.54 -23.48 2.33
CA ALA A 53 2.22 -24.59 2.97
C ALA A 53 2.20 -25.88 2.12
N TRP A 54 1.15 -26.11 1.32
CA TRP A 54 1.09 -27.24 0.38
C TRP A 54 2.24 -27.24 -0.63
N ASP A 55 2.72 -26.08 -1.02
CA ASP A 55 3.82 -25.91 -1.97
C ASP A 55 5.17 -25.60 -1.27
N GLY A 56 5.22 -25.72 0.07
CA GLY A 56 6.43 -25.48 0.85
C GLY A 56 6.79 -24.00 1.04
N ALA A 57 5.85 -23.09 0.81
CA ALA A 57 5.97 -21.66 1.06
C ALA A 57 5.23 -21.24 2.33
N ASP A 58 5.55 -20.07 2.87
CA ASP A 58 4.80 -19.45 3.96
C ASP A 58 4.34 -18.01 3.67
N LEU A 59 3.61 -17.39 4.59
CA LEU A 59 3.14 -16.00 4.44
C LEU A 59 4.30 -15.00 4.40
N GLY A 60 5.44 -15.33 5.02
CA GLY A 60 6.66 -14.54 4.94
C GLY A 60 7.24 -14.54 3.53
N ASP A 61 7.23 -15.69 2.85
CA ASP A 61 7.63 -15.82 1.45
C ASP A 61 6.77 -15.00 0.52
N PHE A 62 5.46 -15.11 0.71
CA PHE A 62 4.49 -14.31 -0.02
C PHE A 62 4.79 -12.81 0.15
N CYS A 63 4.97 -12.32 1.37
CA CYS A 63 5.22 -10.90 1.59
C CYS A 63 6.62 -10.45 1.15
N ALA A 64 7.64 -11.30 1.23
CA ALA A 64 8.96 -11.01 0.66
C ALA A 64 8.88 -10.87 -0.87
N CYS A 65 8.14 -11.77 -1.54
CA CYS A 65 7.90 -11.68 -2.97
C CYS A 65 7.09 -10.45 -3.36
N PHE A 66 6.09 -10.08 -2.55
CA PHE A 66 5.32 -8.87 -2.75
C PHE A 66 6.18 -7.62 -2.75
N VAL A 67 7.01 -7.42 -1.71
CA VAL A 67 7.93 -6.27 -1.65
C VAL A 67 8.89 -6.24 -2.86
N THR A 68 9.38 -7.41 -3.28
CA THR A 68 10.27 -7.52 -4.44
C THR A 68 9.58 -7.12 -5.75
N ILE A 69 8.33 -7.56 -5.95
CA ILE A 69 7.55 -7.24 -7.15
C ILE A 69 7.12 -5.77 -7.14
N GLU A 70 6.63 -5.29 -6.00
CA GLU A 70 6.14 -3.93 -5.78
C GLU A 70 7.19 -2.86 -6.12
N ALA A 71 8.46 -3.13 -5.79
CA ALA A 71 9.58 -2.24 -6.11
C ALA A 71 9.75 -2.00 -7.62
N GLY A 72 9.30 -2.94 -8.46
CA GLY A 72 9.36 -2.85 -9.92
C GLY A 72 8.10 -2.30 -10.58
N LEU A 73 7.03 -2.04 -9.83
CA LEU A 73 5.76 -1.54 -10.38
C LEU A 73 5.84 -0.06 -10.75
N ASP A 74 5.08 0.31 -11.78
CA ASP A 74 4.75 1.71 -12.03
C ASP A 74 3.80 2.26 -10.95
N GLU A 75 3.71 3.59 -10.85
CA GLU A 75 2.94 4.27 -9.82
C GLU A 75 1.44 3.95 -9.86
N GLU A 76 0.85 3.83 -11.05
CA GLU A 76 -0.57 3.53 -11.22
C GLU A 76 -0.88 2.12 -10.71
N THR A 77 -0.14 1.11 -11.20
CA THR A 77 -0.31 -0.28 -10.76
C THR A 77 -0.08 -0.44 -9.26
N ARG A 78 0.92 0.24 -8.71
CA ARG A 78 1.20 0.25 -7.27
C ARG A 78 0.03 0.82 -6.46
N LEU A 79 -0.53 1.95 -6.89
CA LEU A 79 -1.67 2.56 -6.21
C LEU A 79 -2.91 1.67 -6.25
N GLN A 80 -3.19 1.03 -7.39
CA GLN A 80 -4.31 0.08 -7.50
C GLN A 80 -4.11 -1.13 -6.61
N THR A 81 -2.89 -1.67 -6.58
CA THR A 81 -2.52 -2.80 -5.71
C THR A 81 -2.73 -2.45 -4.24
N PHE A 82 -2.22 -1.30 -3.79
CA PHE A 82 -2.39 -0.89 -2.39
C PHE A 82 -3.84 -0.58 -2.04
N ALA A 83 -4.59 0.01 -2.95
CA ALA A 83 -6.01 0.26 -2.77
C ALA A 83 -6.75 -1.08 -2.59
N LEU A 84 -6.46 -2.07 -3.44
CA LEU A 84 -7.07 -3.40 -3.36
C LEU A 84 -6.72 -4.08 -2.03
N MET A 85 -5.45 -4.11 -1.64
CA MET A 85 -5.03 -4.73 -0.37
C MET A 85 -5.71 -4.07 0.83
N ARG A 86 -5.84 -2.73 0.83
CA ARG A 86 -6.57 -2.01 1.88
C ARG A 86 -8.04 -2.38 1.91
N LYS A 87 -8.68 -2.51 0.74
CA LYS A 87 -10.07 -2.94 0.64
C LYS A 87 -10.24 -4.36 1.17
N VAL A 88 -9.32 -5.26 0.84
CA VAL A 88 -9.30 -6.62 1.37
C VAL A 88 -9.20 -6.61 2.89
N ILE A 89 -8.25 -5.86 3.46
CA ILE A 89 -8.09 -5.70 4.92
C ILE A 89 -9.40 -5.19 5.54
N GLU A 90 -9.94 -4.09 5.03
CA GLU A 90 -11.18 -3.46 5.51
C GLU A 90 -12.34 -4.46 5.53
N MET A 91 -12.54 -5.20 4.42
CA MET A 91 -13.62 -6.16 4.30
C MET A 91 -13.41 -7.37 5.22
N ARG A 92 -12.18 -7.87 5.36
CA ARG A 92 -11.87 -8.96 6.28
C ARG A 92 -12.13 -8.56 7.73
N GLU A 93 -11.66 -7.40 8.15
CA GLU A 93 -11.89 -6.88 9.51
C GLU A 93 -13.38 -6.61 9.78
N GLY A 94 -14.11 -6.12 8.76
CA GLY A 94 -15.54 -5.84 8.88
C GLY A 94 -16.45 -7.08 8.87
N THR A 95 -15.98 -8.22 8.36
CA THR A 95 -16.84 -9.40 8.11
C THR A 95 -16.33 -10.72 8.71
N GLY A 96 -15.07 -10.77 9.16
CA GLY A 96 -14.44 -12.00 9.63
C GLY A 96 -14.14 -13.03 8.53
N ARG A 97 -14.23 -12.63 7.26
CA ARG A 97 -13.97 -13.48 6.09
C ARG A 97 -12.48 -13.71 5.83
N SER A 98 -12.15 -14.77 5.10
CA SER A 98 -10.80 -14.96 4.57
C SER A 98 -10.51 -13.99 3.42
N THR A 99 -9.24 -13.85 3.03
CA THR A 99 -8.83 -13.07 1.85
C THR A 99 -9.44 -13.64 0.59
N GLU A 100 -9.56 -14.97 0.49
CA GLU A 100 -10.19 -15.66 -0.63
C GLU A 100 -11.68 -15.31 -0.73
N ASP A 101 -12.43 -15.45 0.36
CA ASP A 101 -13.85 -15.09 0.39
C ASP A 101 -14.09 -13.62 0.00
N VAL A 102 -13.17 -12.72 0.39
CA VAL A 102 -13.24 -11.31 0.04
C VAL A 102 -12.89 -11.08 -1.42
N ALA A 103 -11.88 -11.79 -1.95
CA ALA A 103 -11.54 -11.74 -3.37
C ALA A 103 -12.71 -12.19 -4.24
N GLU A 104 -13.39 -13.29 -3.89
CA GLU A 104 -14.60 -13.76 -4.58
C GLU A 104 -15.70 -12.69 -4.60
N LEU A 105 -15.94 -12.01 -3.47
CA LEU A 105 -16.93 -10.93 -3.42
C LEU A 105 -16.58 -9.73 -4.31
N LEU A 106 -15.29 -9.39 -4.39
CA LEU A 106 -14.81 -8.31 -5.26
C LEU A 106 -14.91 -8.71 -6.74
N GLU A 107 -14.62 -9.97 -7.07
CA GLU A 107 -14.78 -10.52 -8.42
C GLU A 107 -16.24 -10.57 -8.87
N ASP A 108 -17.17 -10.90 -7.96
CA ASP A 108 -18.60 -10.90 -8.22
C ASP A 108 -19.16 -9.48 -8.47
N ASP A 109 -18.58 -8.46 -7.82
CA ASP A 109 -18.93 -7.03 -7.98
C ASP A 109 -18.18 -6.37 -9.17
N ARG A 110 -18.31 -6.96 -10.36
CA ARG A 110 -17.52 -6.55 -11.55
C ARG A 110 -17.64 -5.06 -11.92
N ASP A 111 -18.80 -4.46 -11.68
CA ASP A 111 -19.03 -3.04 -11.96
C ASP A 111 -18.53 -2.12 -10.83
N GLY A 112 -18.08 -2.69 -9.72
CA GLY A 112 -17.57 -1.99 -8.55
C GLY A 112 -18.66 -1.26 -7.76
N SER A 113 -19.95 -1.53 -8.01
CA SER A 113 -21.05 -0.77 -7.42
C SER A 113 -21.21 -0.98 -5.93
N LEU A 114 -20.78 -2.13 -5.40
CA LEU A 114 -20.88 -2.48 -3.99
C LEU A 114 -19.62 -2.12 -3.20
N TYR A 115 -18.44 -2.35 -3.79
CA TYR A 115 -17.16 -2.28 -3.07
C TYR A 115 -16.21 -1.21 -3.61
N GLY A 116 -16.57 -0.55 -4.72
CA GLY A 116 -15.80 0.54 -5.31
C GLY A 116 -14.57 0.10 -6.11
N PHE A 117 -14.49 -1.18 -6.49
CA PHE A 117 -13.42 -1.74 -7.30
C PHE A 117 -13.96 -2.24 -8.65
N PRO A 118 -13.97 -1.40 -9.69
CA PRO A 118 -14.36 -1.85 -11.02
C PRO A 118 -13.38 -2.91 -11.54
N GLU A 119 -13.86 -3.82 -12.39
CA GLU A 119 -13.12 -4.98 -12.91
C GLU A 119 -11.68 -4.67 -13.37
N GLU A 120 -11.45 -3.55 -14.06
CA GLU A 120 -10.11 -3.19 -14.54
C GLU A 120 -9.15 -2.82 -13.40
N ALA A 121 -9.64 -2.08 -12.40
CA ALA A 121 -8.85 -1.75 -11.21
C ALA A 121 -8.57 -3.00 -10.36
N LEU A 122 -9.55 -3.91 -10.27
CA LEU A 122 -9.38 -5.21 -9.61
C LEU A 122 -8.29 -6.03 -10.28
N LYS A 123 -8.34 -6.22 -11.61
CA LYS A 123 -7.31 -6.98 -12.35
C LYS A 123 -5.92 -6.37 -12.20
N GLN A 124 -5.81 -5.04 -12.36
CA GLN A 124 -4.53 -4.35 -12.23
C GLN A 124 -3.97 -4.45 -10.81
N GLY A 125 -4.81 -4.32 -9.79
CA GLY A 125 -4.39 -4.42 -8.39
C GLY A 125 -4.11 -5.86 -7.94
N ALA A 126 -4.79 -6.85 -8.52
CA ALA A 126 -4.64 -8.25 -8.17
C ALA A 126 -3.39 -8.89 -8.78
N GLN A 127 -3.01 -8.48 -10.00
CA GLN A 127 -1.89 -9.10 -10.73
C GLN A 127 -0.60 -9.15 -9.89
N PRO A 128 -0.14 -8.08 -9.21
CA PRO A 128 1.07 -8.16 -8.39
C PRO A 128 0.93 -9.09 -7.18
N ILE A 129 -0.27 -9.21 -6.61
CA ILE A 129 -0.56 -10.12 -5.48
C ILE A 129 -0.50 -11.57 -5.98
N GLU A 130 -1.10 -11.86 -7.12
CA GLU A 130 -1.05 -13.17 -7.78
C GLU A 130 0.37 -13.57 -8.18
N ASP A 131 1.13 -12.65 -8.77
CA ASP A 131 2.52 -12.85 -9.12
C ASP A 131 3.37 -13.16 -7.88
N SER A 132 3.07 -12.49 -6.76
CA SER A 132 3.74 -12.72 -5.48
C SER A 132 3.42 -14.10 -4.90
N LEU A 133 2.16 -14.51 -4.95
CA LEU A 133 1.71 -15.84 -4.55
C LEU A 133 2.36 -16.93 -5.42
N SER A 134 2.33 -16.74 -6.74
CA SER A 134 2.93 -17.66 -7.70
C SER A 134 4.43 -17.79 -7.46
N ARG A 135 5.14 -16.66 -7.33
CA ARG A 135 6.58 -16.65 -7.11
C ARG A 135 6.97 -17.23 -5.75
N ALA A 136 6.21 -16.97 -4.69
CA ALA A 136 6.46 -17.57 -3.37
C ALA A 136 6.34 -19.09 -3.41
N ARG A 137 5.40 -19.65 -4.18
CA ARG A 137 5.22 -21.10 -4.32
C ARG A 137 6.32 -21.78 -5.15
N HIS A 138 6.76 -21.13 -6.23
CA HIS A 138 7.67 -21.76 -7.19
C HIS A 138 9.15 -21.46 -6.93
N ASP A 139 9.48 -20.26 -6.44
CA ASP A 139 10.85 -19.81 -6.20
C ASP A 139 10.91 -18.77 -5.04
N PRO A 140 10.61 -19.17 -3.80
CA PRO A 140 10.61 -18.25 -2.65
C PRO A 140 12.01 -17.69 -2.36
N ALA A 141 13.07 -18.44 -2.68
CA ALA A 141 14.45 -18.01 -2.49
C ALA A 141 14.79 -16.75 -3.28
N SER A 142 14.20 -16.57 -4.47
CA SER A 142 14.39 -15.38 -5.30
C SER A 142 13.88 -14.07 -4.69
N CYS A 143 13.04 -14.14 -3.65
CA CYS A 143 12.46 -12.99 -2.97
C CYS A 143 13.06 -12.74 -1.59
N ARG A 144 13.68 -13.75 -0.98
CA ARG A 144 14.37 -13.65 0.32
C ARG A 144 15.75 -12.99 0.20
N ALA A 145 16.30 -12.91 -1.01
CA ALA A 145 17.60 -12.30 -1.28
C ALA A 145 17.46 -10.77 -1.38
N SER A 146 17.56 -10.07 -0.25
CA SER A 146 17.81 -8.62 -0.17
C SER A 146 18.54 -8.30 1.12
#